data_AF-A0A8B8ABM2-F1
#
_entry.id   AF-A0A8B8ABM2-F1
#
_cell.length_a   1.000
_cell.length_b   1.000
_cell.length_c   1.000
_cell.angle_alpha   90.00
_cell.angle_beta   90.00
_cell.angle_gamma   90.00
#
_symmetry.space_group_name_H-M   'P 1'
#
loop_
_entity.id
_entity.type
_entity.pdbx_description
1 polymer ?
#
loop_
_entity_poly.entity_id
_entity_poly.type
_entity_poly.pdbx_seq_one_letter_code
_entity_poly.pdbx_strand_id
1 'polypeptide(L)'
;MTTAQFLNLERDQNIQLVIIEYHTTGELVGYVDLGSVGNQLCELERVLKRKTRCSSDGVAKFVLVLMVRGVTSDLKFPFAAFSTAGVTADFLYPIVWKAISILEVTVKVKVLFCTCDGASANRRFFKLHAREGDNFIHKTINPHDTTREIFFISDVPHLLKTARNCFSNSYSHSKSRTLWNAGKDISWMHIVKLFEEHCDQNLYTPCPKLTRGHIDLNAFSKMKVRLAAQVLSETVANSLEMLFDDSVSETVTFIRMMNKFFDCLNVRSPYEGRNKRNPNLDAYTRPDDDRLEWLTKDFLQYFEDWKRTIEERGDFTDAEKASMQLSHQTLLGLKISAHSITACVKFMLQKGSQYILTSFFNQDPLEQHFGHYRHKVGNNNNPTVYEVKNILTQIR
;
A
#
# COMPACT_ATOMS: atom_id res chain seq x y z
N MET A 1 -14.10 11.57 -42.81
CA MET A 1 -15.48 11.02 -42.86
C MET A 1 -15.75 10.39 -41.51
N THR A 2 -16.75 10.71 -40.72
CA THR A 2 -17.77 11.77 -40.71
C THR A 2 -18.42 11.63 -39.32
N THR A 3 -18.69 12.76 -38.66
CA THR A 3 -19.81 13.04 -37.74
C THR A 3 -20.34 11.94 -36.81
N ALA A 4 -20.32 12.21 -35.50
CA ALA A 4 -21.33 11.70 -34.57
C ALA A 4 -21.83 12.86 -33.70
N GLN A 5 -23.08 13.28 -33.95
CA GLN A 5 -23.87 14.16 -33.08
C GLN A 5 -24.38 13.36 -31.89
N PHE A 6 -24.37 13.93 -30.68
CA PHE A 6 -25.33 13.53 -29.64
C PHE A 6 -25.77 14.72 -28.78
N LEU A 7 -27.02 14.58 -28.31
CA LEU A 7 -27.98 15.57 -27.85
C LEU A 7 -27.65 16.21 -26.50
N ASN A 8 -28.01 17.50 -26.39
CA ASN A 8 -28.22 18.21 -25.14
C ASN A 8 -29.41 17.61 -24.37
N LEU A 9 -29.20 17.22 -23.11
CA LEU A 9 -30.24 17.07 -22.10
C LEU A 9 -29.65 17.50 -20.73
N GLU A 10 -30.56 17.94 -19.86
CA GLU A 10 -30.41 19.01 -18.86
C GLU A 10 -29.41 18.86 -17.71
N ARG A 11 -29.16 20.02 -17.09
CA ARG A 11 -28.32 20.28 -15.92
C ARG A 11 -28.80 19.49 -14.70
N ASP A 12 -27.90 18.71 -14.10
CA ASP A 12 -27.85 18.55 -12.64
C ASP A 12 -26.43 18.23 -12.15
N GLN A 13 -26.12 18.70 -10.95
CA GLN A 13 -24.76 18.84 -10.42
C GLN A 13 -24.13 17.53 -9.92
N ASN A 14 -22.78 17.53 -9.97
CA ASN A 14 -21.81 16.70 -9.22
C ASN A 14 -21.36 15.36 -9.82
N ILE A 15 -20.32 15.42 -10.68
CA ILE A 15 -19.04 14.69 -10.64
C ILE A 15 -18.20 15.21 -11.83
N GLN A 16 -16.96 15.63 -11.62
CA GLN A 16 -16.09 16.14 -12.69
C GLN A 16 -15.00 15.12 -13.02
N LEU A 17 -15.05 14.59 -14.24
CA LEU A 17 -13.95 13.92 -14.91
C LEU A 17 -12.90 14.98 -15.30
N VAL A 18 -11.62 14.76 -15.00
CA VAL A 18 -10.53 15.43 -15.70
C VAL A 18 -9.74 14.33 -16.40
N ILE A 19 -10.05 14.09 -17.67
CA ILE A 19 -9.18 13.31 -18.56
C ILE A 19 -8.15 14.31 -19.10
N ILE A 20 -6.88 14.07 -18.81
CA ILE A 20 -5.78 14.82 -19.43
C ILE A 20 -5.38 14.04 -20.68
N GLU A 21 -5.89 14.46 -21.85
CA GLU A 21 -5.40 13.95 -23.13
C GLU A 21 -4.16 14.74 -23.57
N TYR A 22 -3.01 14.06 -23.66
CA TYR A 22 -1.83 14.62 -24.29
C TYR A 22 -1.96 14.46 -25.81
N HIS A 23 -2.44 15.48 -26.51
CA HIS A 23 -1.93 15.85 -27.84
C HIS A 23 -2.41 17.27 -28.24
N THR A 24 -1.49 18.23 -28.16
CA THR A 24 -1.36 19.47 -28.97
C THR A 24 -2.50 20.49 -29.11
N THR A 25 -3.70 20.31 -28.57
CA THR A 25 -4.77 21.33 -28.71
C THR A 25 -5.32 21.89 -27.39
N GLY A 26 -5.12 21.22 -26.25
CA GLY A 26 -5.62 21.72 -24.97
C GLY A 26 -7.15 21.87 -24.91
N GLU A 27 -7.88 21.26 -25.84
CA GLU A 27 -9.34 21.27 -25.85
C GLU A 27 -9.91 20.09 -25.06
N LEU A 28 -10.90 20.42 -24.23
CA LEU A 28 -11.64 19.51 -23.36
C LEU A 28 -12.56 18.62 -24.21
N VAL A 29 -12.20 17.36 -24.44
CA VAL A 29 -13.05 16.40 -25.15
C VAL A 29 -13.91 15.62 -24.16
N GLY A 30 -15.12 16.12 -23.89
CA GLY A 30 -16.27 15.33 -23.43
C GLY A 30 -16.38 14.99 -21.94
N TYR A 31 -17.59 15.18 -21.41
CA TYR A 31 -18.02 14.71 -20.10
C TYR A 31 -18.53 13.27 -20.19
N VAL A 32 -18.12 12.40 -19.27
CA VAL A 32 -18.83 11.14 -19.01
C VAL A 32 -19.53 11.30 -17.66
N ASP A 33 -20.83 11.54 -17.72
CA ASP A 33 -21.72 11.30 -16.59
C ASP A 33 -21.65 9.80 -16.25
N LEU A 34 -21.22 9.46 -15.04
CA LEU A 34 -21.24 8.08 -14.54
C LEU A 34 -22.63 7.68 -14.01
N GLY A 35 -23.67 8.45 -14.30
CA GLY A 35 -24.98 7.90 -14.63
C GLY A 35 -25.49 6.89 -13.60
N SER A 36 -25.79 7.41 -12.43
CA SER A 36 -26.91 7.06 -11.55
C SER A 36 -27.16 5.63 -11.04
N VAL A 37 -26.60 4.52 -11.52
CA VAL A 37 -27.02 3.20 -10.97
C VAL A 37 -26.51 2.96 -9.53
N GLY A 38 -25.23 3.23 -9.24
CA GLY A 38 -24.67 3.04 -7.90
C GLY A 38 -25.23 4.03 -6.87
N ASN A 39 -25.48 5.27 -7.30
CA ASN A 39 -26.08 6.30 -6.46
C ASN A 39 -27.57 6.01 -6.22
N GLN A 40 -28.32 5.61 -7.26
CA GLN A 40 -29.72 5.18 -7.12
C GLN A 40 -29.84 3.89 -6.30
N LEU A 41 -28.91 2.93 -6.41
CA LEU A 41 -28.89 1.73 -5.55
C LEU A 41 -28.57 2.06 -4.10
N CYS A 42 -27.64 2.98 -3.85
CA CYS A 42 -27.37 3.48 -2.50
C CYS A 42 -28.56 4.25 -1.93
N GLU A 43 -29.24 5.06 -2.76
CA GLU A 43 -30.44 5.79 -2.38
C GLU A 43 -31.61 4.84 -2.12
N LEU A 44 -31.81 3.83 -2.98
CA LEU A 44 -32.78 2.77 -2.82
C LEU A 44 -32.50 1.95 -1.55
N GLU A 45 -31.25 1.56 -1.28
CA GLU A 45 -30.86 0.91 -0.02
C GLU A 45 -31.13 1.81 1.20
N ARG A 46 -30.88 3.12 1.10
CA ARG A 46 -31.14 4.09 2.18
C ARG A 46 -32.63 4.25 2.44
N VAL A 47 -33.45 4.28 1.39
CA VAL A 47 -34.91 4.31 1.44
C VAL A 47 -35.45 3.02 2.07
N LEU A 48 -34.92 1.86 1.67
CA LEU A 48 -35.30 0.55 2.21
C LEU A 48 -34.93 0.37 3.69
N LYS A 49 -33.81 0.97 4.15
CA LYS A 49 -33.31 0.83 5.53
C LYS A 49 -33.95 1.80 6.55
N ARG A 50 -35.00 2.57 6.19
CA ARG A 50 -35.78 3.48 7.08
C ARG A 50 -34.92 4.30 8.08
N LYS A 51 -33.79 4.85 7.66
CA LYS A 51 -33.10 5.89 8.43
C LYS A 51 -33.58 7.26 7.96
N THR A 52 -34.61 7.77 8.63
CA THR A 52 -35.01 9.18 8.58
C THR A 52 -33.87 10.07 9.06
N ARG A 53 -33.14 10.66 8.12
CA ARG A 53 -32.61 12.03 8.16
C ARG A 53 -31.95 12.35 6.81
N CYS A 54 -32.50 13.35 6.10
CA CYS A 54 -31.78 14.05 5.04
C CYS A 54 -30.47 14.58 5.63
N SER A 55 -29.33 13.98 5.27
CA SER A 55 -28.05 14.65 5.41
C SER A 55 -27.83 15.46 4.15
N SER A 56 -27.85 16.78 4.31
CA SER A 56 -27.33 17.81 3.39
C SER A 56 -26.35 17.32 2.33
N ASP A 57 -26.46 17.83 1.10
CA ASP A 57 -25.47 17.73 0.03
C ASP A 57 -24.05 17.57 0.58
N GLY A 58 -23.52 16.36 0.46
CA GLY A 58 -22.32 15.98 1.20
C GLY A 58 -21.11 16.73 0.68
N VAL A 59 -20.59 17.69 1.45
CA VAL A 59 -19.31 18.34 1.16
C VAL A 59 -18.22 17.27 1.01
N ALA A 60 -17.51 17.32 -0.11
CA ALA A 60 -16.41 16.39 -0.37
C ALA A 60 -15.32 16.53 0.70
N LYS A 61 -14.86 15.38 1.21
CA LYS A 61 -13.84 15.27 2.26
C LYS A 61 -12.51 14.73 1.73
N PHE A 62 -12.55 14.08 0.58
CA PHE A 62 -11.42 13.39 -0.03
C PHE A 62 -11.39 13.67 -1.53
N VAL A 63 -10.20 13.54 -2.11
CA VAL A 63 -10.01 13.49 -3.56
C VAL A 63 -9.39 12.14 -3.88
N LEU A 64 -10.16 11.26 -4.53
CA LEU A 64 -9.68 9.99 -5.07
C LEU A 64 -8.88 10.30 -6.34
N VAL A 65 -7.62 9.88 -6.39
CA VAL A 65 -6.77 10.05 -7.58
C VAL A 65 -6.30 8.69 -8.06
N LEU A 66 -6.49 8.41 -9.34
CA LEU A 66 -5.87 7.29 -10.05
C LEU A 66 -4.63 7.82 -10.76
N MET A 67 -3.47 7.25 -10.47
CA MET A 67 -2.20 7.58 -11.12
C MET A 67 -1.72 6.39 -11.93
N VAL A 68 -1.30 6.66 -13.16
CA VAL A 68 -0.61 5.68 -14.01
C VAL A 68 0.89 5.85 -13.79
N ARG A 69 1.57 4.73 -13.54
CA ARG A 69 3.03 4.66 -13.35
C ARG A 69 3.61 3.60 -14.27
N GLY A 70 4.64 3.97 -15.03
CA GLY A 70 5.46 3.04 -15.79
C GLY A 70 6.31 2.19 -14.84
N VAL A 71 6.39 0.89 -15.12
CA VAL A 71 7.18 -0.04 -14.28
C VAL A 71 8.64 -0.10 -14.73
N THR A 72 8.89 0.15 -16.02
CA THR A 72 10.20 0.16 -16.67
C THR A 72 10.53 1.50 -17.31
N SER A 73 9.75 2.54 -17.01
CA SER A 73 9.95 3.91 -17.51
C SER A 73 9.63 4.92 -16.42
N ASP A 74 10.10 6.16 -16.61
CA ASP A 74 9.82 7.27 -15.70
C ASP A 74 8.40 7.87 -15.84
N LEU A 75 7.53 7.22 -16.62
CA LEU A 75 6.16 7.64 -16.83
C LEU A 75 5.41 7.66 -15.50
N LYS A 76 4.90 8.84 -15.11
CA LYS A 76 4.01 8.99 -13.96
C LYS A 76 3.08 10.16 -14.20
N PHE A 77 1.78 9.93 -14.16
CA PHE A 77 0.82 11.01 -14.33
C PHE A 77 -0.52 10.69 -13.64
N PRO A 78 -1.19 11.71 -13.06
CA PRO A 78 -2.56 11.55 -12.58
C PRO A 78 -3.48 11.32 -13.77
N PHE A 79 -4.09 10.13 -13.84
CA PHE A 79 -4.98 9.75 -14.93
C PHE A 79 -6.42 10.26 -14.70
N ALA A 80 -6.88 10.21 -13.44
CA ALA A 80 -8.21 10.71 -13.07
C ALA A 80 -8.24 11.18 -11.62
N ALA A 81 -9.07 12.17 -11.32
CA ALA A 81 -9.30 12.68 -9.97
C ALA A 81 -10.80 12.89 -9.72
N PHE A 82 -11.30 12.45 -8.55
CA PHE A 82 -12.72 12.51 -8.18
C PHE A 82 -12.86 13.08 -6.76
N SER A 83 -13.64 14.15 -6.62
CA SER A 83 -13.98 14.68 -5.29
C SER A 83 -15.10 13.85 -4.68
N THR A 84 -14.95 13.46 -3.41
CA THR A 84 -15.88 12.53 -2.77
C THR A 84 -15.97 12.76 -1.26
N ALA A 85 -17.15 12.51 -0.68
CA ALA A 85 -17.35 12.50 0.76
C ALA A 85 -16.78 11.23 1.42
N GLY A 86 -16.53 10.18 0.64
CA GLY A 86 -16.01 8.89 1.08
C GLY A 86 -16.09 7.86 -0.05
N VAL A 87 -15.21 6.87 -0.01
CA VAL A 87 -15.09 5.88 -1.09
C VAL A 87 -15.46 4.51 -0.55
N THR A 88 -16.40 3.83 -1.23
CA THR A 88 -16.71 2.40 -1.01
C THR A 88 -16.11 1.55 -2.12
N ALA A 89 -16.01 0.24 -1.89
CA ALA A 89 -15.48 -0.67 -2.89
C ALA A 89 -16.34 -0.73 -4.16
N ASP A 90 -17.66 -0.66 -3.99
CA ASP A 90 -18.62 -0.69 -5.10
C ASP A 90 -18.54 0.57 -5.96
N PHE A 91 -18.09 1.69 -5.38
CA PHE A 91 -17.76 2.91 -6.12
C PHE A 91 -16.40 2.81 -6.83
N LEU A 92 -15.39 2.22 -6.19
CA LEU A 92 -14.07 2.01 -6.80
C LEU A 92 -14.11 1.07 -8.00
N TYR A 93 -14.89 0.00 -7.89
CA TYR A 93 -14.90 -1.09 -8.87
C TYR A 93 -15.11 -0.61 -10.32
N PRO A 94 -16.22 0.07 -10.66
CA PRO A 94 -16.45 0.55 -12.03
C PRO A 94 -15.44 1.61 -12.46
N ILE A 95 -14.96 2.47 -11.56
CA ILE A 95 -14.00 3.55 -11.88
C ILE A 95 -12.65 2.96 -12.28
N VAL A 96 -12.11 2.04 -11.48
CA VAL A 96 -10.82 1.40 -11.75
C VAL A 96 -10.90 0.59 -13.04
N TRP A 97 -11.97 -0.18 -13.25
CA TRP A 97 -12.14 -0.95 -14.49
C TRP A 97 -12.34 -0.07 -15.73
N LYS A 98 -13.06 1.05 -15.61
CA LYS A 98 -13.16 2.01 -16.71
C LYS A 98 -11.80 2.62 -17.06
N ALA A 99 -10.98 2.96 -16.06
CA ALA A 99 -9.63 3.46 -16.27
C ALA A 99 -8.75 2.41 -16.98
N ILE A 100 -8.76 1.16 -16.50
CA ILE A 100 -8.04 0.05 -17.13
C ILE A 100 -8.51 -0.15 -18.58
N SER A 101 -9.81 -0.08 -18.83
CA SER A 101 -10.39 -0.20 -20.18
C SER A 101 -9.84 0.85 -21.14
N ILE A 102 -9.83 2.12 -20.72
CA ILE A 102 -9.29 3.22 -21.54
C ILE A 102 -7.80 2.99 -21.83
N LEU A 103 -7.01 2.63 -20.81
CA LEU A 103 -5.58 2.41 -20.95
C LEU A 103 -5.27 1.25 -21.91
N GLU A 104 -5.94 0.11 -21.75
CA GLU A 104 -5.70 -1.09 -22.55
C GLU A 104 -6.23 -0.98 -23.98
N VAL A 105 -7.47 -0.51 -24.13
CA VAL A 105 -8.21 -0.55 -25.39
C VAL A 105 -7.91 0.67 -26.25
N THR A 106 -7.90 1.87 -25.67
CA THR A 106 -7.72 3.12 -26.40
C THR A 106 -6.25 3.50 -26.48
N VAL A 107 -5.57 3.61 -25.33
CA VAL A 107 -4.18 4.10 -25.25
C VAL A 107 -3.15 3.02 -25.62
N LYS A 108 -3.55 1.74 -25.61
CA LYS A 108 -2.68 0.57 -25.85
C LYS A 108 -1.56 0.41 -24.82
N VAL A 109 -1.78 0.91 -23.60
CA VAL A 109 -0.90 0.69 -22.45
C VAL A 109 -1.36 -0.53 -21.68
N LYS A 110 -0.41 -1.42 -21.39
CA LYS A 110 -0.66 -2.67 -20.68
C LYS A 110 -0.57 -2.47 -19.16
N VAL A 111 -1.69 -2.60 -18.48
CA VAL A 111 -1.78 -2.60 -17.02
C VAL A 111 -1.33 -3.97 -16.51
N LEU A 112 -0.37 -3.97 -15.57
CA LEU A 112 0.16 -5.18 -14.94
C LEU A 112 -0.43 -5.39 -13.55
N PHE A 113 -0.56 -4.31 -12.77
CA PHE A 113 -1.05 -4.40 -11.40
C PHE A 113 -1.71 -3.10 -10.95
N CYS A 114 -2.51 -3.19 -9.88
CA CYS A 114 -3.05 -2.07 -9.14
C CYS A 114 -2.46 -2.06 -7.73
N THR A 115 -1.85 -0.95 -7.33
CA THR A 115 -1.32 -0.73 -5.98
C THR A 115 -2.20 0.24 -5.22
N CYS A 116 -2.51 -0.07 -3.96
CA CYS A 116 -3.22 0.85 -3.07
C CYS A 116 -2.83 0.63 -1.61
N ASP A 117 -3.21 1.57 -0.75
CA ASP A 117 -3.06 1.43 0.69
C ASP A 117 -3.96 0.33 1.29
N GLY A 118 -3.79 0.10 2.59
CA GLY A 118 -4.61 -0.81 3.37
C GLY A 118 -5.95 -0.21 3.83
N ALA A 119 -6.62 0.67 3.07
CA ALA A 119 -7.96 1.12 3.45
C ALA A 119 -9.01 0.00 3.32
N SER A 120 -10.11 0.09 4.09
CA SER A 120 -11.17 -0.94 4.07
C SER A 120 -11.84 -1.07 2.70
N ALA A 121 -12.09 0.04 2.02
CA ALA A 121 -12.65 0.07 0.67
C ALA A 121 -11.73 -0.63 -0.34
N ASN A 122 -10.42 -0.37 -0.28
CA ASN A 122 -9.42 -0.96 -1.16
C ASN A 122 -9.29 -2.47 -0.95
N ARG A 123 -9.24 -2.95 0.30
CA ARG A 123 -9.26 -4.39 0.58
C ARG A 123 -10.54 -5.07 0.11
N ARG A 124 -11.70 -4.40 0.27
CA ARG A 124 -12.98 -4.94 -0.21
C ARG A 124 -13.02 -4.95 -1.74
N PHE A 125 -12.45 -3.96 -2.42
CA PHE A 125 -12.29 -3.95 -3.87
C PHE A 125 -11.52 -5.18 -4.36
N PHE A 126 -10.41 -5.56 -3.73
CA PHE A 126 -9.73 -6.83 -4.07
C PHE A 126 -10.65 -8.05 -3.89
N LYS A 127 -11.38 -8.12 -2.78
CA LYS A 127 -12.32 -9.23 -2.49
C LYS A 127 -13.49 -9.31 -3.47
N LEU A 128 -13.90 -8.22 -4.10
CA LEU A 128 -14.97 -8.24 -5.11
C LEU A 128 -14.60 -9.06 -6.35
N HIS A 129 -13.33 -9.40 -6.53
CA HIS A 129 -12.84 -10.23 -7.63
C HIS A 129 -12.77 -11.73 -7.27
N ALA A 130 -13.17 -12.12 -6.05
CA ALA A 130 -13.18 -13.51 -5.63
C ALA A 130 -14.26 -14.30 -6.38
N ARG A 131 -13.90 -15.51 -6.83
CA ARG A 131 -14.84 -16.50 -7.36
C ARG A 131 -15.26 -17.47 -6.26
N GLU A 132 -16.32 -18.23 -6.53
CA GLU A 132 -16.78 -19.27 -5.61
C GLU A 132 -15.67 -20.30 -5.37
N GLY A 133 -15.33 -20.54 -4.10
CA GLY A 133 -14.22 -21.41 -3.68
C GLY A 133 -12.87 -20.73 -3.51
N ASP A 134 -12.71 -19.44 -3.87
CA ASP A 134 -11.44 -18.74 -3.71
C ASP A 134 -11.19 -18.36 -2.24
N ASN A 135 -10.15 -18.94 -1.64
CA ASN A 135 -9.73 -18.63 -0.27
C ASN A 135 -8.76 -17.43 -0.19
N PHE A 136 -8.16 -17.03 -1.31
CA PHE A 136 -7.14 -15.99 -1.36
C PHE A 136 -7.08 -15.31 -2.73
N ILE A 137 -7.16 -13.97 -2.74
CA ILE A 137 -7.15 -13.16 -3.97
C ILE A 137 -5.99 -12.17 -3.94
N HIS A 138 -5.16 -12.25 -4.97
CA HIS A 138 -4.05 -11.33 -5.23
C HIS A 138 -3.97 -10.91 -6.70
N LYS A 139 -4.88 -11.40 -7.55
CA LYS A 139 -4.93 -11.11 -8.98
C LYS A 139 -6.32 -11.39 -9.53
N THR A 140 -6.59 -10.91 -10.74
CA THR A 140 -7.81 -11.18 -11.50
C THR A 140 -7.53 -11.26 -12.99
N ILE A 141 -8.42 -11.88 -13.77
CA ILE A 141 -8.29 -11.94 -15.23
C ILE A 141 -8.65 -10.58 -15.81
N ASN A 142 -7.86 -10.10 -16.76
CA ASN A 142 -8.20 -8.89 -17.50
C ASN A 142 -9.39 -9.14 -18.44
N PRO A 143 -10.54 -8.44 -18.28
CA PRO A 143 -11.71 -8.61 -19.13
C PRO A 143 -11.48 -8.16 -20.58
N HIS A 144 -10.44 -7.36 -20.85
CA HIS A 144 -10.10 -6.90 -22.20
C HIS A 144 -9.04 -7.77 -22.90
N ASP A 145 -8.44 -8.71 -22.17
CA ASP A 145 -7.45 -9.66 -22.68
C ASP A 145 -7.36 -10.84 -21.70
N THR A 146 -8.17 -11.87 -21.95
CA THR A 146 -8.33 -13.01 -21.04
C THR A 146 -7.08 -13.86 -20.91
N THR A 147 -6.05 -13.63 -21.73
CA THR A 147 -4.75 -14.29 -21.63
C THR A 147 -3.84 -13.67 -20.56
N ARG A 148 -4.22 -12.52 -20.00
CA ARG A 148 -3.43 -11.78 -19.02
C ARG A 148 -4.17 -11.60 -17.71
N GLU A 149 -3.39 -11.54 -16.65
CA GLU A 149 -3.85 -11.26 -15.30
C GLU A 149 -3.41 -9.85 -14.89
N ILE A 150 -4.21 -9.22 -14.05
CA ILE A 150 -3.88 -7.97 -13.36
C ILE A 150 -3.70 -8.31 -11.88
N PHE A 151 -2.52 -8.00 -11.34
CA PHE A 151 -2.19 -8.28 -9.95
C PHE A 151 -2.64 -7.14 -9.02
N PHE A 152 -2.87 -7.48 -7.75
CA PHE A 152 -3.21 -6.54 -6.70
C PHE A 152 -2.06 -6.45 -5.71
N ILE A 153 -1.64 -5.23 -5.38
CA ILE A 153 -0.51 -4.98 -4.48
C ILE A 153 -1.00 -4.09 -3.34
N SER A 154 -0.69 -4.50 -2.11
CA SER A 154 -0.82 -3.60 -0.96
C SER A 154 0.48 -2.82 -0.82
N ASP A 155 0.38 -1.50 -0.65
CA ASP A 155 1.54 -0.62 -0.64
C ASP A 155 2.62 -1.05 0.39
N VAL A 156 3.79 -1.48 -0.10
CA VAL A 156 4.84 -2.09 0.71
C VAL A 156 5.39 -1.14 1.79
N PRO A 157 5.72 0.14 1.49
CA PRO A 157 6.04 1.13 2.52
C PRO A 157 4.96 1.28 3.60
N HIS A 158 3.67 1.24 3.22
CA HIS A 158 2.58 1.24 4.17
C HIS A 158 2.53 -0.03 5.02
N LEU A 159 2.75 -1.21 4.43
CA LEU A 159 2.80 -2.47 5.17
C LEU A 159 3.88 -2.44 6.25
N LEU A 160 5.08 -1.96 5.92
CA LEU A 160 6.16 -1.78 6.90
C LEU A 160 5.74 -0.86 8.06
N LYS A 161 5.06 0.26 7.77
CA LYS A 161 4.50 1.15 8.80
C LYS A 161 3.49 0.43 9.68
N THR A 162 2.56 -0.34 9.10
CA THR A 162 1.53 -1.05 9.87
C THR A 162 2.11 -2.18 10.72
N ALA A 163 3.11 -2.91 10.21
CA ALA A 163 3.85 -3.92 10.96
C ALA A 163 4.58 -3.28 12.15
N ARG A 164 5.32 -2.18 11.93
CA ARG A 164 5.95 -1.42 13.01
C ARG A 164 4.91 -0.91 14.01
N ASN A 165 3.77 -0.40 13.57
CA ASN A 165 2.74 0.11 14.49
C ASN A 165 2.16 -1.01 15.36
N CYS A 166 1.92 -2.21 14.80
CA CYS A 166 1.53 -3.40 15.57
C CYS A 166 2.62 -3.77 16.58
N PHE A 167 3.88 -3.83 16.14
CA PHE A 167 5.03 -4.10 17.00
C PHE A 167 5.17 -3.07 18.13
N SER A 168 5.01 -1.78 17.85
CA SER A 168 5.10 -0.72 18.86
C SER A 168 4.00 -0.74 19.91
N ASN A 169 2.85 -1.33 19.57
CA ASN A 169 1.76 -1.54 20.50
C ASN A 169 1.91 -2.86 21.28
N SER A 170 2.93 -3.67 20.97
CA SER A 170 3.26 -4.90 21.70
C SER A 170 3.86 -4.52 23.05
N TYR A 171 3.08 -4.75 24.12
CA TYR A 171 3.46 -4.42 25.51
C TYR A 171 3.78 -2.94 25.79
N SER A 172 3.58 -2.04 24.83
CA SER A 172 3.88 -0.62 24.92
C SER A 172 2.80 0.24 24.24
N HIS A 173 2.92 1.57 24.34
CA HIS A 173 1.97 2.55 23.82
C HIS A 173 0.51 2.25 24.23
N SER A 174 -0.37 1.96 23.27
CA SER A 174 -1.78 1.63 23.56
C SER A 174 -1.98 0.22 24.09
N LYS A 175 -0.92 -0.60 24.17
CA LYS A 175 -0.92 -1.99 24.64
C LYS A 175 -2.00 -2.85 23.97
N SER A 176 -2.29 -2.56 22.70
CA SER A 176 -3.33 -3.25 21.94
C SER A 176 -2.85 -4.57 21.34
N ARG A 177 -1.59 -4.94 21.57
CA ARG A 177 -0.94 -6.17 21.10
C ARG A 177 -0.07 -6.73 22.22
N THR A 178 0.14 -8.04 22.18
CA THR A 178 1.06 -8.80 23.04
C THR A 178 1.73 -9.84 22.16
N LEU A 179 2.49 -9.36 21.16
CA LEU A 179 3.03 -10.21 20.12
C LEU A 179 3.92 -11.29 20.74
N TRP A 180 3.66 -12.54 20.38
CA TRP A 180 4.29 -13.71 20.99
C TRP A 180 4.46 -14.78 19.93
N ASN A 181 5.64 -15.36 19.79
CA ASN A 181 5.95 -16.43 18.85
C ASN A 181 6.82 -17.49 19.53
N ALA A 182 6.56 -18.78 19.27
CA ALA A 182 7.45 -19.88 19.64
C ALA A 182 8.04 -19.83 21.07
N GLY A 183 7.23 -19.47 22.08
CA GLY A 183 7.68 -19.43 23.48
C GLY A 183 8.10 -18.07 24.00
N LYS A 184 8.34 -17.07 23.14
CA LYS A 184 8.94 -15.78 23.53
C LYS A 184 8.17 -14.58 22.99
N ASP A 185 8.34 -13.45 23.66
CA ASP A 185 7.69 -12.20 23.30
C ASP A 185 8.42 -11.48 22.17
N ILE A 186 7.63 -10.92 21.24
CA ILE A 186 8.07 -9.92 20.27
C ILE A 186 7.69 -8.55 20.86
N SER A 187 8.56 -7.99 21.69
CA SER A 187 8.21 -6.86 22.55
C SER A 187 8.85 -5.54 22.11
N TRP A 188 8.06 -4.47 22.07
CA TRP A 188 8.61 -3.12 21.86
C TRP A 188 9.54 -2.69 22.99
N MET A 189 9.37 -3.26 24.19
CA MET A 189 10.24 -2.98 25.33
C MET A 189 11.69 -3.40 25.09
N HIS A 190 11.94 -4.37 24.21
CA HIS A 190 13.31 -4.70 23.78
C HIS A 190 13.97 -3.52 23.05
N ILE A 191 13.21 -2.78 22.23
CA ILE A 191 13.69 -1.58 21.52
C ILE A 191 13.89 -0.41 22.48
N VAL A 192 13.01 -0.26 23.47
CA VAL A 192 13.15 0.77 24.52
C VAL A 192 14.43 0.54 25.31
N LYS A 193 14.66 -0.69 25.79
CA LYS A 193 15.88 -1.06 26.53
C LYS A 193 17.14 -0.86 25.68
N LEU A 194 17.10 -1.26 24.40
CA LEU A 194 18.22 -1.02 23.48
C LEU A 194 18.51 0.49 23.32
N PHE A 195 17.47 1.32 23.28
CA PHE A 195 17.63 2.77 23.15
C PHE A 195 18.17 3.40 24.44
N GLU A 196 17.75 2.93 25.61
CA GLU A 196 18.29 3.35 26.90
C GLU A 196 19.78 3.02 26.99
N GLU A 197 20.16 1.77 26.71
CA GLU A 197 21.56 1.34 26.66
C GLU A 197 22.40 2.16 25.67
N HIS A 198 21.82 2.45 24.50
CA HIS A 198 22.43 3.30 23.48
C HIS A 198 22.65 4.75 23.96
N CYS A 199 21.76 5.30 24.78
CA CYS A 199 21.91 6.65 25.33
C CYS A 199 22.94 6.71 26.45
N ASP A 200 23.10 5.63 27.21
CA ASP A 200 24.04 5.55 28.33
C ASP A 200 25.50 5.31 27.86
N GLN A 201 25.69 4.70 26.70
CA GLN A 201 27.02 4.44 26.13
C GLN A 201 27.61 5.67 25.41
N ASN A 202 28.58 6.33 26.05
CA ASN A 202 29.26 7.54 25.52
C ASN A 202 30.31 7.29 24.42
N LEU A 203 30.76 6.05 24.18
CA LEU A 203 31.91 5.75 23.30
C LEU A 203 31.63 4.80 22.13
N TYR A 204 30.56 4.01 22.18
CA TYR A 204 30.16 3.10 21.10
C TYR A 204 28.66 3.16 20.90
N THR A 205 28.23 3.59 19.71
CA THR A 205 26.82 3.81 19.41
C THR A 205 26.35 2.70 18.45
N PRO A 206 25.81 1.58 18.94
CA PRO A 206 25.49 0.41 18.10
C PRO A 206 24.37 0.71 17.08
N CYS A 207 23.50 1.67 17.38
CA CYS A 207 22.34 2.05 16.58
C CYS A 207 22.24 3.57 16.33
N PRO A 208 23.19 4.21 15.60
CA PRO A 208 23.30 5.67 15.50
C PRO A 208 22.10 6.37 14.82
N LYS A 209 21.23 5.60 14.17
CA LYS A 209 20.02 6.09 13.52
C LYS A 209 18.81 6.09 14.46
N LEU A 210 18.84 5.32 15.54
CA LEU A 210 17.78 5.35 16.55
C LEU A 210 17.84 6.67 17.31
N THR A 211 16.68 7.24 17.54
CA THR A 211 16.50 8.52 18.22
C THR A 211 15.24 8.45 19.04
N ARG A 212 15.02 9.40 19.95
CA ARG A 212 13.80 9.48 20.75
C ARG A 212 12.53 9.44 19.90
N GLY A 213 12.54 10.04 18.71
CA GLY A 213 11.42 10.02 17.78
C GLY A 213 11.06 8.64 17.19
N HIS A 214 11.96 7.65 17.31
CA HIS A 214 11.67 6.26 16.98
C HIS A 214 10.93 5.54 18.11
N ILE A 215 11.18 5.94 19.36
CA ILE A 215 10.63 5.30 20.56
C ILE A 215 9.29 5.94 20.92
N ASP A 216 9.25 7.27 21.01
CA ASP A 216 8.06 8.04 21.39
C ASP A 216 7.22 8.38 20.16
N LEU A 217 6.42 7.41 19.74
CA LEU A 217 5.67 7.50 18.48
C LEU A 217 4.40 8.33 18.62
N ASN A 218 4.48 9.62 18.28
CA ASN A 218 3.31 10.46 18.06
C ASN A 218 2.61 10.18 16.71
N ALA A 219 1.45 10.79 16.48
CA ALA A 219 0.65 10.59 15.27
C ALA A 219 1.44 10.83 13.96
N PHE A 220 2.29 11.86 13.92
CA PHE A 220 3.11 12.17 12.76
C PHE A 220 4.27 11.16 12.58
N SER A 221 4.94 10.76 13.65
CA SER A 221 6.01 9.75 13.64
C SER A 221 5.49 8.36 13.24
N LYS A 222 4.22 8.04 13.54
CA LYS A 222 3.55 6.82 13.08
C LYS A 222 3.41 6.75 11.55
N MET A 223 3.38 7.88 10.87
CA MET A 223 3.24 7.96 9.41
C MET A 223 4.58 7.94 8.64
N LYS A 224 5.71 8.10 9.33
CA LYS A 224 7.03 8.17 8.68
C LYS A 224 7.60 6.78 8.39
N VAL A 225 7.63 6.41 7.10
CA VAL A 225 8.25 5.15 6.63
C VAL A 225 9.71 5.04 7.06
N ARG A 226 10.46 6.16 7.01
CA ARG A 226 11.88 6.19 7.41
C ARG A 226 12.10 5.66 8.83
N LEU A 227 11.28 6.09 9.79
CA LEU A 227 11.41 5.66 11.18
C LEU A 227 11.08 4.16 11.32
N ALA A 228 10.07 3.68 10.59
CA ALA A 228 9.72 2.26 10.57
C ALA A 228 10.87 1.39 10.01
N ALA A 229 11.45 1.79 8.88
CA ALA A 229 12.58 1.10 8.26
C ALA A 229 13.84 1.12 9.13
N GLN A 230 14.08 2.18 9.90
CA GLN A 230 15.24 2.26 10.78
C GLN A 230 15.09 1.38 12.03
N VAL A 231 13.89 1.29 12.61
CA VAL A 231 13.62 0.36 13.73
C VAL A 231 13.67 -1.09 13.27
N LEU A 232 13.07 -1.40 12.13
CA LEU A 232 13.03 -2.74 11.56
C LEU A 232 14.26 -3.00 10.66
N SER A 233 15.46 -2.70 11.14
CA SER A 233 16.70 -2.82 10.37
C SER A 233 17.65 -3.89 10.91
N GLU A 234 18.50 -4.42 10.03
CA GLU A 234 19.54 -5.39 10.40
C GLU A 234 20.46 -4.88 11.52
N THR A 235 20.78 -3.58 11.52
CA THR A 235 21.60 -2.97 12.58
C THR A 235 20.94 -3.08 13.95
N VAL A 236 19.62 -2.88 14.03
CA VAL A 236 18.86 -3.01 15.29
C VAL A 236 18.81 -4.48 15.72
N ALA A 237 18.55 -5.41 14.80
CA ALA A 237 18.58 -6.84 15.07
C ALA A 237 19.95 -7.30 15.63
N ASN A 238 21.05 -6.91 14.98
CA ASN A 238 22.39 -7.26 15.41
C ASN A 238 22.74 -6.65 16.77
N SER A 239 22.28 -5.43 17.03
CA SER A 239 22.53 -4.78 18.33
C SER A 239 21.76 -5.46 19.46
N LEU A 240 20.53 -5.91 19.21
CA LEU A 240 19.77 -6.70 20.17
C LEU A 240 20.48 -8.02 20.49
N GLU A 241 20.89 -8.75 19.45
CA GLU A 241 21.56 -10.06 19.57
C GLU A 241 22.93 -9.97 20.26
N MET A 242 23.64 -8.84 20.08
CA MET A 242 24.95 -8.62 20.70
C MET A 242 24.86 -8.21 22.18
N LEU A 243 23.81 -7.46 22.57
CA LEU A 243 23.72 -6.83 23.89
C LEU A 243 22.83 -7.58 24.89
N PHE A 244 21.87 -8.37 24.40
CA PHE A 244 20.88 -9.04 25.25
C PHE A 244 20.96 -10.55 25.09
N ASP A 245 20.36 -11.27 26.05
CA ASP A 245 20.31 -12.72 26.05
C ASP A 245 19.25 -13.27 25.07
N ASP A 246 19.04 -14.59 25.11
CA ASP A 246 18.12 -15.31 24.25
C ASP A 246 16.63 -14.88 24.40
N SER A 247 16.29 -14.03 25.38
CA SER A 247 14.94 -13.48 25.54
C SER A 247 14.50 -12.59 24.37
N VAL A 248 15.44 -11.98 23.64
CA VAL A 248 15.13 -11.10 22.49
C VAL A 248 15.08 -11.83 21.15
N SER A 249 15.36 -13.13 21.10
CA SER A 249 15.57 -13.88 19.85
C SER A 249 14.41 -13.75 18.86
N GLU A 250 13.16 -13.84 19.32
CA GLU A 250 11.99 -13.73 18.45
C GLU A 250 11.77 -12.30 17.94
N THR A 251 12.17 -11.29 18.72
CA THR A 251 12.17 -9.90 18.26
C THR A 251 13.23 -9.69 17.18
N VAL A 252 14.41 -10.27 17.34
CA VAL A 252 15.50 -10.25 16.34
C VAL A 252 15.03 -10.92 15.04
N THR A 253 14.47 -12.12 15.12
CA THR A 253 13.93 -12.85 13.96
C THR A 253 12.84 -12.06 13.24
N PHE A 254 11.89 -11.49 13.98
CA PHE A 254 10.83 -10.65 13.41
C PHE A 254 11.40 -9.42 12.67
N ILE A 255 12.38 -8.73 13.27
CA ILE A 255 13.04 -7.57 12.65
C ILE A 255 13.76 -7.97 11.36
N ARG A 256 14.53 -9.07 11.38
CA ARG A 256 15.25 -9.58 10.19
C ARG A 256 14.29 -9.97 9.07
N MET A 257 13.20 -10.67 9.39
CA MET A 257 12.16 -11.04 8.43
C MET A 257 11.56 -9.80 7.75
N MET A 258 11.17 -8.79 8.53
CA MET A 258 10.60 -7.55 8.00
C MET A 258 11.63 -6.70 7.23
N ASN A 259 12.89 -6.65 7.69
CA ASN A 259 13.98 -5.95 7.01
C ASN A 259 14.22 -6.55 5.63
N LYS A 260 14.41 -7.87 5.55
CA LYS A 260 14.65 -8.57 4.28
C LYS A 260 13.46 -8.46 3.33
N PHE A 261 12.22 -8.58 3.83
CA PHE A 261 11.01 -8.34 3.03
C PHE A 261 11.01 -6.95 2.40
N PHE A 262 11.29 -5.91 3.20
CA PHE A 262 11.27 -4.54 2.71
C PHE A 262 12.40 -4.25 1.72
N ASP A 263 13.61 -4.75 1.98
CA ASP A 263 14.75 -4.59 1.08
C ASP A 263 14.47 -5.23 -0.29
N CYS A 264 13.97 -6.47 -0.32
CA CYS A 264 13.57 -7.16 -1.55
C CYS A 264 12.49 -6.38 -2.34
N LEU A 265 11.55 -5.74 -1.65
CA LEU A 265 10.38 -5.11 -2.27
C LEU A 265 10.46 -3.58 -2.39
N ASN A 266 11.64 -3.00 -2.16
CA ASN A 266 11.85 -1.56 -2.28
C ASN A 266 13.21 -1.22 -2.93
N VAL A 267 13.62 -1.99 -3.95
CA VAL A 267 14.84 -1.75 -4.72
C VAL A 267 14.65 -0.53 -5.63
N ARG A 268 15.52 0.48 -5.49
CA ARG A 268 15.38 1.79 -6.16
C ARG A 268 16.33 2.01 -7.33
N SER A 269 17.43 1.28 -7.35
CA SER A 269 18.48 1.46 -8.35
C SER A 269 19.19 0.14 -8.61
N PRO A 270 19.65 -0.11 -9.85
CA PRO A 270 20.46 -1.28 -10.19
C PRO A 270 21.76 -1.41 -9.38
N TYR A 271 22.22 -0.32 -8.76
CA TYR A 271 23.49 -0.26 -8.03
C TYR A 271 23.29 -0.21 -6.51
N GLU A 272 22.05 -0.20 -6.02
CA GLU A 272 21.76 0.01 -4.60
C GLU A 272 22.33 -1.10 -3.71
N GLY A 273 22.11 -2.36 -4.08
CA GLY A 273 22.65 -3.50 -3.34
C GLY A 273 24.17 -3.53 -3.30
N ARG A 274 24.84 -3.26 -4.43
CA ARG A 274 26.31 -3.09 -4.47
C ARG A 274 26.79 -1.95 -3.55
N ASN A 275 26.19 -0.76 -3.67
CA ASN A 275 26.63 0.42 -2.91
C ASN A 275 26.43 0.25 -1.41
N LYS A 276 25.37 -0.44 -1.00
CA LYS A 276 25.07 -0.72 0.40
C LYS A 276 25.63 -2.05 0.90
N ARG A 277 26.29 -2.83 0.04
CA ARG A 277 26.75 -4.20 0.32
C ARG A 277 25.64 -5.09 0.88
N ASN A 278 24.44 -4.98 0.30
CA ASN A 278 23.26 -5.73 0.71
C ASN A 278 22.62 -6.41 -0.52
N PRO A 279 22.81 -7.73 -0.70
CA PRO A 279 22.25 -8.46 -1.83
C PRO A 279 20.72 -8.43 -1.90
N ASN A 280 20.02 -8.22 -0.78
CA ASN A 280 18.57 -8.08 -0.79
C ASN A 280 18.10 -6.83 -1.56
N LEU A 281 18.98 -5.84 -1.74
CA LEU A 281 18.74 -4.60 -2.48
C LEU A 281 19.26 -4.64 -3.93
N ASP A 282 19.68 -5.81 -4.45
CA ASP A 282 20.07 -5.93 -5.85
C ASP A 282 18.83 -5.91 -6.77
N ALA A 283 18.95 -5.32 -7.96
CA ALA A 283 17.85 -5.41 -8.93
C ALA A 283 17.61 -6.86 -9.35
N TYR A 284 16.35 -7.23 -9.55
CA TYR A 284 16.02 -8.57 -10.04
C TYR A 284 16.36 -8.67 -11.51
N THR A 285 17.24 -9.59 -11.88
CA THR A 285 17.67 -9.84 -13.27
C THR A 285 17.28 -11.22 -13.78
N ARG A 286 16.82 -12.10 -12.87
CA ARG A 286 16.51 -13.49 -13.16
C ARG A 286 15.17 -13.92 -12.54
N PRO A 287 14.34 -14.69 -13.27
CA PRO A 287 13.06 -15.15 -12.76
C PRO A 287 13.19 -16.22 -11.65
N ASP A 288 14.35 -16.87 -11.57
CA ASP A 288 14.71 -17.89 -10.58
C ASP A 288 15.56 -17.32 -9.43
N ASP A 289 15.47 -16.01 -9.15
CA ASP A 289 16.16 -15.37 -8.03
C ASP A 289 15.64 -15.91 -6.67
N ASP A 290 16.54 -16.44 -5.85
CA ASP A 290 16.23 -17.04 -4.54
C ASP A 290 15.45 -16.11 -3.62
N ARG A 291 15.60 -14.79 -3.75
CA ARG A 291 14.84 -13.82 -2.95
C ARG A 291 13.34 -13.85 -3.28
N LEU A 292 12.98 -14.13 -4.53
CA LEU A 292 11.58 -14.28 -4.95
C LEU A 292 10.97 -15.55 -4.36
N GLU A 293 11.75 -16.62 -4.29
CA GLU A 293 11.34 -17.86 -3.63
C GLU A 293 11.19 -17.64 -2.13
N TRP A 294 12.19 -17.03 -1.49
CA TRP A 294 12.20 -16.69 -0.07
C TRP A 294 10.97 -15.89 0.35
N LEU A 295 10.57 -14.90 -0.45
CA LEU A 295 9.37 -14.09 -0.20
C LEU A 295 8.09 -14.93 -0.09
N THR A 296 8.00 -16.04 -0.84
CA THR A 296 6.79 -16.87 -0.90
C THR A 296 6.86 -18.12 -0.04
N LYS A 297 8.06 -18.69 0.16
CA LYS A 297 8.26 -19.96 0.86
C LYS A 297 8.74 -19.80 2.28
N ASP A 298 9.62 -18.86 2.58
CA ASP A 298 10.18 -18.70 3.93
C ASP A 298 9.45 -17.58 4.69
N PHE A 299 9.31 -16.42 4.06
CA PHE A 299 8.70 -15.25 4.70
C PHE A 299 7.22 -15.45 5.04
N LEU A 300 6.44 -16.01 4.11
CA LEU A 300 5.03 -16.31 4.39
C LEU A 300 4.88 -17.48 5.34
N GLN A 301 5.71 -18.52 5.20
CA GLN A 301 5.69 -19.67 6.09
C GLN A 301 5.99 -19.27 7.54
N TYR A 302 6.90 -18.33 7.77
CA TYR A 302 7.14 -17.75 9.09
C TYR A 302 5.87 -17.24 9.77
N PHE A 303 4.98 -16.55 9.05
CA PHE A 303 3.72 -16.07 9.64
C PHE A 303 2.67 -17.17 9.80
N GLU A 304 2.64 -18.18 8.92
CA GLU A 304 1.76 -19.34 9.08
C GLU A 304 2.21 -20.22 10.27
N ASP A 305 3.52 -20.40 10.44
CA ASP A 305 4.12 -21.07 11.60
C ASP A 305 3.85 -20.30 12.88
N TRP A 306 4.07 -18.98 12.87
CA TRP A 306 3.75 -18.11 13.99
C TRP A 306 2.27 -18.24 14.38
N LYS A 307 1.36 -18.18 13.40
CA LYS A 307 -0.07 -18.38 13.64
C LYS A 307 -0.37 -19.75 14.27
N ARG A 308 0.26 -20.83 13.77
CA ARG A 308 0.12 -22.18 14.34
C ARG A 308 0.55 -22.24 15.80
N THR A 309 1.71 -21.65 16.15
CA THR A 309 2.18 -21.64 17.55
C THR A 309 1.21 -20.93 18.50
N ILE A 310 0.48 -19.92 18.01
CA ILE A 310 -0.56 -19.22 18.80
C ILE A 310 -1.81 -20.09 18.95
N GLU A 311 -2.23 -20.76 17.87
CA GLU A 311 -3.42 -21.63 17.87
C GLU A 311 -3.27 -22.80 18.85
N GLU A 312 -2.06 -23.36 18.95
CA GLU A 312 -1.68 -24.44 19.87
C GLU A 312 -1.78 -24.04 21.37
N ARG A 313 -1.84 -22.74 21.70
CA ARG A 313 -2.03 -22.30 23.08
C ARG A 313 -3.48 -22.48 23.53
N GLY A 314 -3.76 -23.50 24.32
CA GLY A 314 -5.11 -23.77 24.83
C GLY A 314 -5.67 -22.72 25.81
N ASP A 315 -4.80 -21.96 26.48
CA ASP A 315 -5.17 -21.13 27.64
C ASP A 315 -5.73 -19.74 27.30
N PHE A 316 -5.87 -19.41 26.02
CA PHE A 316 -6.22 -18.05 25.57
C PHE A 316 -7.47 -18.03 24.70
N THR A 317 -8.27 -16.97 24.86
CA THR A 317 -9.42 -16.69 24.00
C THR A 317 -8.98 -16.30 22.58
N ASP A 318 -9.89 -16.40 21.60
CA ASP A 318 -9.62 -16.00 20.21
C ASP A 318 -9.20 -14.52 20.11
N ALA A 319 -9.76 -13.66 20.95
CA ALA A 319 -9.43 -12.24 20.99
C ALA A 319 -8.00 -12.00 21.49
N GLU A 320 -7.58 -12.73 22.53
CA GLU A 320 -6.21 -12.67 23.05
C GLU A 320 -5.22 -13.24 22.03
N LYS A 321 -5.53 -14.39 21.42
CA LYS A 321 -4.75 -14.98 20.33
C LYS A 321 -4.59 -14.02 19.15
N ALA A 322 -5.65 -13.28 18.78
CA ALA A 322 -5.57 -12.27 17.74
C ALA A 322 -4.68 -11.07 18.10
N SER A 323 -4.43 -10.82 19.39
CA SER A 323 -3.52 -9.78 19.87
C SER A 323 -2.04 -10.22 19.88
N MET A 324 -1.78 -11.53 19.80
CA MET A 324 -0.44 -12.14 19.82
C MET A 324 0.29 -12.17 18.47
N GLN A 325 -0.35 -11.70 17.41
CA GLN A 325 0.20 -11.59 16.07
C GLN A 325 -0.04 -10.21 15.46
N LEU A 326 0.56 -9.95 14.31
CA LEU A 326 0.23 -8.78 13.52
C LEU A 326 -1.27 -8.75 13.19
N SER A 327 -1.80 -7.55 12.92
CA SER A 327 -3.20 -7.44 12.53
C SER A 327 -3.49 -8.28 11.28
N HIS A 328 -4.66 -8.92 11.23
CA HIS A 328 -5.09 -9.69 10.06
C HIS A 328 -4.98 -8.87 8.76
N GLN A 329 -5.28 -7.57 8.81
CA GLN A 329 -5.16 -6.70 7.63
C GLN A 329 -3.70 -6.55 7.16
N THR A 330 -2.75 -6.42 8.09
CA THR A 330 -1.32 -6.37 7.78
C THR A 330 -0.84 -7.70 7.20
N LEU A 331 -1.17 -8.82 7.85
CA LEU A 331 -0.78 -10.17 7.37
C LEU A 331 -1.32 -10.45 5.96
N LEU A 332 -2.60 -10.14 5.71
CA LEU A 332 -3.18 -10.29 4.38
C LEU A 332 -2.47 -9.41 3.35
N GLY A 333 -2.15 -8.16 3.68
CA GLY A 333 -1.44 -7.26 2.78
C GLY A 333 -0.01 -7.72 2.47
N LEU A 334 0.71 -8.27 3.45
CA LEU A 334 2.01 -8.91 3.26
C LEU A 334 1.90 -10.10 2.31
N LYS A 335 0.92 -10.99 2.53
CA LYS A 335 0.65 -12.17 1.68
C LYS A 335 0.31 -11.79 0.24
N ILE A 336 -0.60 -10.84 0.04
CA ILE A 336 -0.98 -10.32 -1.28
C ILE A 336 0.25 -9.77 -2.01
N SER A 337 1.03 -8.91 -1.35
CA SER A 337 2.15 -8.22 -2.00
C SER A 337 3.31 -9.15 -2.31
N ALA A 338 3.62 -10.11 -1.44
CA ALA A 338 4.63 -11.13 -1.69
C ALA A 338 4.29 -11.98 -2.92
N HIS A 339 3.05 -12.48 -3.02
CA HIS A 339 2.64 -13.26 -4.20
C HIS A 339 2.58 -12.41 -5.47
N SER A 340 1.96 -11.24 -5.42
CA SER A 340 1.77 -10.38 -6.59
C SER A 340 3.06 -9.83 -7.14
N ILE A 341 3.95 -9.28 -6.29
CA ILE A 341 5.21 -8.73 -6.76
C ILE A 341 6.10 -9.85 -7.30
N THR A 342 6.17 -11.00 -6.63
CA THR A 342 6.92 -12.16 -7.15
C THR A 342 6.40 -12.60 -8.52
N ALA A 343 5.08 -12.72 -8.69
CA ALA A 343 4.50 -13.10 -9.98
C ALA A 343 4.77 -12.05 -11.08
N CYS A 344 4.62 -10.76 -10.77
CA CYS A 344 4.93 -9.68 -11.70
C CYS A 344 6.40 -9.66 -12.11
N VAL A 345 7.34 -9.76 -11.15
CA VAL A 345 8.78 -9.77 -11.42
C VAL A 345 9.13 -10.92 -12.36
N LYS A 346 8.68 -12.14 -12.03
CA LYS A 346 8.90 -13.33 -12.88
C LYS A 346 8.34 -13.13 -14.28
N PHE A 347 7.10 -12.64 -14.38
CA PHE A 347 6.45 -12.40 -15.67
C PHE A 347 7.25 -11.41 -16.54
N MET A 348 7.65 -10.25 -16.00
CA MET A 348 8.34 -9.24 -16.81
C MET A 348 9.74 -9.67 -17.23
N LEU A 349 10.47 -10.40 -16.38
CA LEU A 349 11.78 -10.96 -16.72
C LEU A 349 11.64 -12.03 -17.81
N GLN A 350 10.64 -12.91 -17.72
CA GLN A 350 10.33 -13.89 -18.78
C GLN A 350 9.92 -13.22 -20.10
N LYS A 351 9.33 -12.02 -20.05
CA LYS A 351 9.01 -11.20 -21.23
C LYS A 351 10.19 -10.39 -21.77
N GLY A 352 11.38 -10.52 -21.19
CA GLY A 352 12.62 -9.92 -21.72
C GLY A 352 13.04 -8.61 -21.05
N SER A 353 12.47 -8.25 -19.91
CA SER A 353 12.98 -7.12 -19.12
C SER A 353 14.38 -7.45 -18.60
N GLN A 354 15.34 -6.53 -18.75
CA GLN A 354 16.74 -6.75 -18.34
C GLN A 354 16.91 -6.77 -16.81
N TYR A 355 16.16 -5.91 -16.12
CA TYR A 355 16.13 -5.85 -14.67
C TYR A 355 14.81 -5.25 -14.20
N ILE A 356 14.43 -5.51 -12.95
CA ILE A 356 13.22 -4.96 -12.31
C ILE A 356 13.58 -4.27 -11.00
N LEU A 357 13.00 -3.08 -10.80
CA LEU A 357 13.11 -2.27 -9.58
C LEU A 357 11.77 -2.27 -8.83
N THR A 358 11.72 -2.94 -7.68
CA THR A 358 10.47 -3.13 -6.91
C THR A 358 9.94 -1.85 -6.27
N SER A 359 10.75 -0.80 -6.12
CA SER A 359 10.26 0.54 -5.72
C SER A 359 9.29 1.17 -6.72
N PHE A 360 9.17 0.63 -7.95
CA PHE A 360 8.18 1.06 -8.94
C PHE A 360 6.77 0.52 -8.70
N PHE A 361 6.62 -0.36 -7.72
CA PHE A 361 5.38 -1.08 -7.41
C PHE A 361 4.58 -0.42 -6.28
N ASN A 362 5.14 0.63 -5.66
CA ASN A 362 4.55 1.33 -4.53
C ASN A 362 3.80 2.60 -4.98
N GLN A 363 3.03 3.19 -4.06
CA GLN A 363 2.27 4.42 -4.32
C GLN A 363 3.00 5.71 -3.89
N ASP A 364 4.30 5.66 -3.61
CA ASP A 364 5.07 6.83 -3.16
C ASP A 364 4.93 8.04 -4.13
N PRO A 365 4.93 7.89 -5.47
CA PRO A 365 4.72 9.02 -6.38
C PRO A 365 3.34 9.65 -6.24
N LEU A 366 2.32 8.88 -5.88
CA LEU A 366 0.97 9.40 -5.62
C LEU A 366 0.96 10.21 -4.32
N GLU A 367 1.63 9.73 -3.26
CA GLU A 367 1.79 10.50 -2.02
C GLU A 367 2.57 11.81 -2.25
N GLN A 368 3.63 11.77 -3.06
CA GLN A 368 4.39 12.95 -3.48
C GLN A 368 3.51 13.94 -4.26
N HIS A 369 2.63 13.43 -5.13
CA HIS A 369 1.69 14.25 -5.88
C HIS A 369 0.69 14.96 -4.97
N PHE A 370 0.16 14.29 -3.94
CA PHE A 370 -0.64 14.96 -2.91
C PHE A 370 0.17 15.99 -2.11
N GLY A 371 1.46 15.75 -1.89
CA GLY A 371 2.39 16.74 -1.32
C GLY A 371 2.51 17.99 -2.20
N HIS A 372 2.59 17.81 -3.52
CA HIS A 372 2.65 18.91 -4.48
C HIS A 372 1.39 19.79 -4.44
N TYR A 373 0.20 19.18 -4.31
CA TYR A 373 -1.04 19.95 -4.15
C TYR A 373 -0.99 20.88 -2.94
N ARG A 374 -0.59 20.35 -1.78
CA ARG A 374 -0.47 21.14 -0.55
C ARG A 374 0.57 22.25 -0.69
N HIS A 375 1.70 21.97 -1.33
CA HIS A 375 2.77 22.96 -1.51
C HIS A 375 2.35 24.12 -2.44
N LYS A 376 1.57 23.84 -3.49
CA LYS A 376 1.11 24.87 -4.44
C LYS A 376 0.15 25.90 -3.84
N VAL A 377 -0.49 25.60 -2.70
CA VAL A 377 -1.37 26.55 -1.98
C VAL A 377 -0.63 27.25 -0.83
N GLY A 378 0.71 27.21 -0.83
CA GLY A 378 1.55 27.90 0.14
C GLY A 378 1.36 27.35 1.55
N ASN A 379 0.92 28.19 2.48
CA ASN A 379 0.72 27.82 3.89
C ASN A 379 -0.59 27.05 4.14
N ASN A 380 -1.43 26.82 3.14
CA ASN A 380 -2.65 26.03 3.29
C ASN A 380 -2.35 24.52 3.17
N ASN A 381 -2.24 23.85 4.32
CA ASN A 381 -2.05 22.39 4.37
C ASN A 381 -3.28 21.57 3.98
N ASN A 382 -4.46 22.20 3.85
CA ASN A 382 -5.73 21.54 3.54
C ASN A 382 -6.44 22.28 2.39
N PRO A 383 -6.00 22.07 1.14
CA PRO A 383 -6.60 22.73 -0.01
C PRO A 383 -8.05 22.27 -0.22
N THR A 384 -8.89 23.21 -0.64
CA THR A 384 -10.27 22.98 -1.06
C THR A 384 -10.31 22.20 -2.38
N VAL A 385 -11.46 21.59 -2.69
CA VAL A 385 -11.70 20.93 -3.98
C VAL A 385 -11.45 21.87 -5.16
N TYR A 386 -11.85 23.14 -5.03
CA TYR A 386 -11.64 24.15 -6.06
C TYR A 386 -10.15 24.44 -6.30
N GLU A 387 -9.36 24.57 -5.23
CA GLU A 387 -7.91 24.77 -5.35
C GLU A 387 -7.22 23.55 -5.96
N VAL A 388 -7.57 22.33 -5.53
CA VAL A 388 -7.04 21.09 -6.12
C VAL A 388 -7.39 21.00 -7.61
N LYS A 389 -8.63 21.35 -7.99
CA LYS A 389 -9.06 21.40 -9.39
C LYS A 389 -8.21 22.39 -10.18
N ASN A 390 -8.02 23.61 -9.69
CA ASN A 390 -7.20 24.60 -10.38
C ASN A 390 -5.76 24.13 -10.54
N ILE A 391 -5.19 23.48 -9.52
CA ILE A 391 -3.85 22.91 -9.61
C ILE A 391 -3.79 21.82 -10.68
N LEU A 392 -4.76 20.90 -10.71
CA LEU A 392 -4.86 19.84 -11.72
C LEU A 392 -4.91 20.41 -13.14
N THR A 393 -5.62 21.51 -13.37
CA THR A 393 -5.67 22.18 -14.68
C THR A 393 -4.37 22.90 -15.07
N GLN A 394 -3.50 23.19 -14.11
CA GLN A 394 -2.22 23.88 -14.33
C GLN A 394 -1.03 22.93 -14.50
N ILE A 395 -1.19 21.64 -14.19
CA ILE A 395 -0.16 20.63 -14.41
C ILE A 395 -0.18 20.30 -15.91
N ARG A 396 0.69 20.98 -16.66
CA ARG A 396 0.96 20.74 -18.08
C ARG A 396 1.91 19.57 -18.28
#